data_AF-A0A848V8C8-F1
#
_entry.id   AF-A0A848V8C8-F1
#
_cell.length_a   1.000
_cell.length_b   1.000
_cell.length_c   1.000
_cell.angle_alpha   90.00
_cell.angle_beta   90.00
_cell.angle_gamma   90.00
#
_symmetry.space_group_name_H-M   'P 1'
#
loop_
_entity.id
_entity.type
_entity.pdbx_description
1 polymer ?
#
loop_
_entity_poly.entity_id
_entity_poly.type
_entity_poly.pdbx_seq_one_letter_code
_entity_poly.pdbx_strand_id
1 'polypeptide(L)'
;MLDGHQRQKQKLIPPLMRMPQFEFVSTLEEVFPEIVWIGLNLERHGLRNGIEIVSSFMEELWKRDHDRNDWYRFSTISANEKTLESVERDVLKTVSESFHCLALVYDWSGLSWAETDIAKEDAAAKVEAAVRKYADRFEQPYLLALSTVIYGMARADKVKFAPGTLPNFEAIATNWGSDESKMAAAQARAMSMAFFPSDTSAGAVNWSKTFWRTNYLISKCEPQK
;
A
#
# COMPACT_ATOMS: atom_id res chain seq x y z
N MET A 1 -19.40 -25.17 -16.40
CA MET A 1 -18.09 -24.48 -16.25
C MET A 1 -17.61 -24.55 -14.79
N LEU A 2 -17.47 -25.74 -14.22
CA LEU A 2 -16.83 -25.96 -12.91
C LEU A 2 -15.86 -27.15 -12.93
N ASP A 3 -15.81 -27.90 -14.04
CA ASP A 3 -14.93 -29.06 -14.17
C ASP A 3 -13.47 -28.65 -13.99
N GLY A 4 -12.79 -29.37 -13.10
CA GLY A 4 -11.38 -29.19 -12.79
C GLY A 4 -11.06 -28.30 -11.57
N HIS A 5 -12.02 -27.53 -11.05
CA HIS A 5 -11.78 -26.71 -9.85
C HIS A 5 -11.77 -27.58 -8.59
N GLN A 6 -10.80 -27.37 -7.71
CA GLN A 6 -10.73 -28.05 -6.42
C GLN A 6 -11.16 -27.10 -5.31
N ARG A 7 -12.08 -27.54 -4.46
CA ARG A 7 -12.49 -26.75 -3.29
C ARG A 7 -11.52 -27.02 -2.15
N GLN A 8 -10.79 -25.98 -1.70
CA GLN A 8 -9.98 -26.04 -0.48
C GLN A 8 -10.61 -25.11 0.55
N LYS A 9 -11.21 -25.70 1.60
CA LYS A 9 -12.09 -24.99 2.55
C LYS A 9 -13.23 -24.25 1.83
N GLN A 10 -13.35 -22.93 2.00
CA GLN A 10 -14.35 -22.10 1.31
C GLN A 10 -13.88 -21.54 -0.04
N LYS A 11 -12.63 -21.77 -0.45
CA LYS A 11 -12.08 -21.22 -1.70
C LYS A 11 -12.15 -22.26 -2.82
N LEU A 12 -12.59 -21.84 -4.00
CA LEU A 12 -12.40 -22.60 -5.24
C LEU A 12 -11.01 -22.29 -5.80
N ILE A 13 -10.22 -23.34 -6.04
CA ILE A 13 -8.91 -23.25 -6.66
C ILE A 13 -9.05 -23.64 -8.13
N PRO A 14 -8.85 -22.70 -9.07
CA PRO A 14 -8.91 -23.00 -10.49
C PRO A 14 -7.74 -23.89 -10.93
N PRO A 15 -7.91 -24.72 -11.98
CA PRO A 15 -6.85 -25.60 -12.49
C PRO A 15 -5.53 -24.88 -12.80
N LEU A 16 -5.61 -23.61 -13.22
CA LEU A 16 -4.45 -22.78 -13.54
C LEU A 16 -3.51 -22.57 -12.33
N MET A 17 -4.05 -22.55 -11.11
CA MET A 17 -3.27 -22.39 -9.87
C MET A 17 -2.48 -23.65 -9.48
N ARG A 18 -2.61 -24.73 -10.24
CA ARG A 18 -1.77 -25.93 -10.09
C ARG A 18 -0.44 -25.82 -10.83
N MET A 19 -0.28 -24.80 -11.67
CA MET A 19 0.98 -24.55 -12.35
C MET A 19 1.95 -23.88 -11.36
N PRO A 20 3.22 -24.34 -11.26
CA PRO A 20 4.19 -23.81 -10.28
C PRO A 20 4.49 -22.31 -10.39
N GLN A 21 4.07 -21.67 -11.48
CA GLN A 21 4.32 -20.27 -11.78
C GLN A 21 3.21 -19.32 -11.30
N PHE A 22 2.10 -19.85 -10.76
CA PHE A 22 0.96 -19.05 -10.31
C PHE A 22 0.84 -19.11 -8.78
N GLU A 23 1.16 -18.00 -8.12
CA GLU A 23 0.97 -17.83 -6.68
C GLU A 23 -0.24 -16.95 -6.38
N PHE A 24 -0.95 -17.23 -5.29
CA PHE A 24 -2.06 -16.41 -4.84
C PHE A 24 -1.51 -15.21 -4.06
N VAL A 25 -1.72 -14.00 -4.57
CA VAL A 25 -1.48 -12.78 -3.79
C VAL A 25 -2.68 -12.53 -2.90
N SER A 26 -2.46 -12.51 -1.60
CA SER A 26 -3.50 -12.15 -0.64
C SER A 26 -3.56 -10.63 -0.55
N THR A 27 -4.54 -10.00 -1.22
CA THR A 27 -4.73 -8.53 -1.15
C THR A 27 -4.75 -8.02 0.29
N LEU A 28 -5.40 -8.79 1.18
CA LEU A 28 -5.45 -8.46 2.59
C LEU A 28 -4.07 -8.62 3.22
N GLU A 29 -3.38 -9.75 3.07
CA GLU A 29 -2.15 -9.96 3.81
C GLU A 29 -0.98 -9.11 3.30
N GLU A 30 -0.90 -8.87 1.99
CA GLU A 30 0.28 -8.30 1.33
C GLU A 30 0.10 -6.85 0.86
N VAL A 31 -1.09 -6.47 0.40
CA VAL A 31 -1.31 -5.11 -0.16
C VAL A 31 -1.81 -4.16 0.92
N PHE A 32 -2.70 -4.62 1.80
CA PHE A 32 -3.30 -3.76 2.81
C PHE A 32 -2.29 -3.06 3.75
N PRO A 33 -1.22 -3.72 4.25
CA PRO A 33 -0.20 -3.01 5.04
C PRO A 33 0.41 -1.82 4.29
N GLU A 34 0.57 -1.94 2.98
CA GLU A 34 1.11 -0.89 2.11
C GLU A 34 0.12 0.26 1.90
N ILE A 35 -1.18 -0.05 1.88
CA ILE A 35 -2.22 0.98 1.82
C ILE A 35 -2.24 1.85 3.08
N VAL A 36 -1.89 1.30 4.25
CA VAL A 36 -1.95 2.04 5.52
C VAL A 36 -0.94 3.18 5.57
N TRP A 37 0.31 2.98 5.14
CA TRP A 37 1.31 4.06 5.19
C TRP A 37 0.96 5.21 4.22
N ILE A 38 0.37 4.87 3.07
CA ILE A 38 -0.15 5.86 2.12
C ILE A 38 -1.33 6.59 2.75
N GLY A 39 -2.26 5.85 3.35
CA GLY A 39 -3.41 6.40 4.05
C GLY A 39 -3.02 7.40 5.14
N LEU A 40 -2.01 7.09 5.95
CA LEU A 40 -1.47 8.01 6.97
C LEU A 40 -1.04 9.36 6.37
N ASN A 41 -0.42 9.35 5.18
CA ASN A 41 -0.03 10.59 4.49
C ASN A 41 -1.25 11.34 3.93
N LEU A 42 -2.24 10.63 3.39
CA LEU A 42 -3.49 11.24 2.91
C LEU A 42 -4.27 11.91 4.05
N GLU A 43 -4.35 11.28 5.21
CA GLU A 43 -5.02 11.86 6.38
C GLU A 43 -4.27 13.07 6.93
N ARG A 44 -2.94 13.03 6.96
CA ARG A 44 -2.11 14.11 7.50
C ARG A 44 -2.16 15.37 6.65
N HIS A 45 -2.07 15.21 5.33
CA HIS A 45 -1.87 16.33 4.41
C HIS A 45 -3.15 16.71 3.66
N GLY A 46 -4.23 15.95 3.84
CA GLY A 46 -5.43 16.02 3.01
C GLY A 46 -5.22 15.35 1.65
N LEU A 47 -6.33 15.05 0.97
CA LEU A 47 -6.31 14.17 -0.20
C LEU A 47 -5.35 14.63 -1.31
N ARG A 48 -5.50 15.87 -1.78
CA ARG A 48 -4.69 16.39 -2.91
C ARG A 48 -3.21 16.47 -2.58
N ASN A 49 -2.86 17.10 -1.45
CA ASN A 49 -1.46 17.26 -1.07
C ASN A 49 -0.84 15.92 -0.66
N GLY A 50 -1.60 15.03 -0.02
CA GLY A 50 -1.14 13.70 0.34
C GLY A 50 -0.81 12.86 -0.90
N ILE A 51 -1.63 12.89 -1.94
CA ILE A 51 -1.34 12.24 -3.22
C ILE A 51 -0.02 12.77 -3.80
N GLU A 52 0.12 14.09 -3.88
CA GLU A 52 1.31 14.72 -4.46
C GLU A 52 2.59 14.43 -3.65
N ILE A 53 2.51 14.43 -2.32
CA ILE A 53 3.62 14.10 -1.41
C ILE A 53 4.05 12.64 -1.61
N VAL A 54 3.11 11.70 -1.55
CA VAL A 54 3.41 10.27 -1.67
C VAL A 54 3.97 9.95 -3.06
N SER A 55 3.34 10.47 -4.11
CA SER A 55 3.79 10.23 -5.49
C SER A 55 5.14 10.86 -5.76
N SER A 56 5.40 12.08 -5.29
CA SER A 56 6.71 12.73 -5.46
C SER A 56 7.79 12.00 -4.65
N PHE A 57 7.49 11.53 -3.44
CA PHE A 57 8.43 10.71 -2.67
C PHE A 57 8.80 9.41 -3.41
N MET A 58 7.82 8.67 -3.93
CA MET A 58 8.10 7.47 -4.73
C MET A 58 8.88 7.78 -6.02
N GLU A 59 8.55 8.88 -6.70
CA GLU A 59 9.26 9.36 -7.88
C GLU A 59 10.73 9.65 -7.57
N GLU A 60 11.03 10.32 -6.45
CA GLU A 60 12.40 10.60 -6.00
C GLU A 60 13.19 9.32 -5.70
N LEU A 61 12.55 8.30 -5.13
CA LEU A 61 13.17 6.99 -4.91
C LEU A 61 13.52 6.29 -6.23
N TRP A 62 12.59 6.27 -7.20
CA TRP A 62 12.83 5.69 -8.53
C TRP A 62 13.86 6.45 -9.37
N LYS A 63 14.02 7.77 -9.16
CA LYS A 63 15.09 8.55 -9.81
C LYS A 63 16.48 8.10 -9.35
N ARG A 64 16.61 7.65 -8.10
CA ARG A 64 17.89 7.25 -7.48
C ARG A 64 18.21 5.78 -7.69
N ASP A 65 17.18 4.95 -7.68
CA ASP A 65 17.29 3.52 -7.94
C ASP A 65 16.20 3.12 -8.94
N HIS A 66 16.56 3.25 -10.21
CA HIS A 66 15.63 3.00 -11.31
C HIS A 66 15.37 1.51 -11.52
N ASP A 67 16.29 0.62 -11.17
CA ASP A 67 16.12 -0.81 -11.44
C ASP A 67 15.10 -1.47 -10.49
N ARG A 68 14.86 -0.83 -9.35
CA ARG A 68 13.88 -1.27 -8.37
C ARG A 68 12.45 -0.91 -8.78
N ASN A 69 11.53 -1.87 -8.67
CA ASN A 69 10.14 -1.69 -9.12
C ASN A 69 9.12 -1.55 -7.98
N ASP A 70 9.54 -1.70 -6.74
CA ASP A 70 8.67 -1.92 -5.58
C ASP A 70 8.79 -0.84 -4.50
N TRP A 71 9.16 0.40 -4.87
CA TRP A 71 9.28 1.54 -3.93
C TRP A 71 7.97 1.99 -3.27
N TYR A 72 6.83 1.40 -3.63
CA TYR A 72 5.57 1.57 -2.91
C TYR A 72 5.43 0.64 -1.69
N ARG A 73 6.37 -0.29 -1.48
CA ARG A 73 6.39 -1.20 -0.31
C ARG A 73 7.18 -0.62 0.84
N PHE A 74 6.58 -0.59 2.02
CA PHE A 74 7.19 -0.15 3.27
C PHE A 74 8.44 -0.97 3.62
N SER A 75 8.39 -2.30 3.47
CA SER A 75 9.55 -3.17 3.72
C SER A 75 10.73 -2.82 2.81
N THR A 76 10.44 -2.46 1.57
CA THR A 76 11.45 -2.05 0.60
C THR A 76 12.01 -0.68 0.95
N ILE A 77 11.15 0.31 1.24
CA ILE A 77 11.58 1.65 1.62
C ILE A 77 12.48 1.58 2.86
N SER A 78 12.03 0.90 3.92
CA SER A 78 12.78 0.79 5.18
C SER A 78 14.10 0.02 5.08
N ALA A 79 14.25 -0.90 4.12
CA ALA A 79 15.48 -1.67 3.97
C ALA A 79 16.57 -0.97 3.13
N ASN A 80 16.27 0.16 2.49
CA ASN A 80 17.18 0.80 1.54
C ASN A 80 17.65 2.19 2.01
N GLU A 81 18.28 2.24 3.19
CA GLU A 81 18.81 3.48 3.80
C GLU A 81 19.72 4.28 2.86
N LYS A 82 20.59 3.62 2.08
CA LYS A 82 21.49 4.32 1.12
C LYS A 82 20.74 5.13 0.08
N THR A 83 19.62 4.62 -0.44
CA THR A 83 18.81 5.37 -1.39
C THR A 83 18.17 6.56 -0.69
N LEU A 84 17.63 6.34 0.51
CA LEU A 84 17.00 7.37 1.33
C LEU A 84 17.98 8.50 1.71
N GLU A 85 19.24 8.20 2.02
CA GLU A 85 20.29 9.20 2.30
C GLU A 85 20.51 10.19 1.17
N SER A 86 20.24 9.78 -0.07
CA SER A 86 20.36 10.65 -1.25
C SER A 86 19.08 11.44 -1.56
N VAL A 87 17.95 11.13 -0.92
CA VAL A 87 16.68 11.85 -1.08
C VAL A 87 16.78 13.22 -0.38
N GLU A 88 16.20 14.25 -1.00
CA GLU A 88 16.18 15.58 -0.40
C GLU A 88 15.49 15.55 0.98
N ARG A 89 16.11 16.20 1.97
CA ARG A 89 15.63 16.17 3.37
C ARG A 89 14.21 16.70 3.50
N ASP A 90 13.83 17.71 2.71
CA ASP A 90 12.50 18.29 2.75
C ASP A 90 11.45 17.28 2.26
N VAL A 91 11.77 16.49 1.22
CA VAL A 91 10.91 15.39 0.75
C VAL A 91 10.75 14.33 1.84
N LEU A 92 11.84 13.87 2.45
CA LEU A 92 11.78 12.89 3.55
C LEU A 92 10.94 13.39 4.73
N LYS A 93 11.09 14.67 5.09
CA LYS A 93 10.34 15.30 6.19
C LYS A 93 8.82 15.30 5.95
N THR A 94 8.37 15.36 4.70
CA THR A 94 6.92 15.33 4.41
C THR A 94 6.29 13.99 4.76
N VAL A 95 7.02 12.88 4.60
CA VAL A 95 6.55 11.52 4.88
C VAL A 95 7.02 10.98 6.24
N SER A 96 7.94 11.66 6.91
CA SER A 96 8.61 11.18 8.14
C SER A 96 7.65 10.79 9.25
N GLU A 97 6.65 11.60 9.56
CA GLU A 97 5.70 11.29 10.64
C GLU A 97 4.94 10.00 10.37
N SER A 98 4.51 9.76 9.13
CA SER A 98 3.78 8.53 8.79
C SER A 98 4.67 7.30 8.97
N PHE A 99 5.93 7.37 8.55
CA PHE A 99 6.89 6.28 8.77
C PHE A 99 7.26 6.12 10.25
N HIS A 100 7.40 7.23 10.99
CA HIS A 100 7.69 7.20 12.42
C HIS A 100 6.54 6.60 13.22
N CYS A 101 5.28 6.92 12.89
CA CYS A 101 4.12 6.30 13.51
C CYS A 101 4.15 4.77 13.34
N LEU A 102 4.44 4.29 12.14
CA LEU A 102 4.56 2.85 11.88
C LEU A 102 5.75 2.26 12.64
N ALA A 103 6.90 2.94 12.67
CA ALA A 103 8.07 2.49 13.41
C ALA A 103 7.77 2.33 14.91
N LEU A 104 7.11 3.30 15.53
CA LEU A 104 6.74 3.26 16.94
C LEU A 104 5.72 2.17 17.26
N VAL A 105 4.70 2.00 16.41
CA VAL A 105 3.60 1.04 16.65
C VAL A 105 4.07 -0.40 16.45
N TYR A 106 4.86 -0.65 15.41
CA TYR A 106 5.29 -1.99 15.04
C TYR A 106 6.69 -2.35 15.55
N ASP A 107 7.31 -1.47 16.36
CA ASP A 107 8.69 -1.57 16.83
C ASP A 107 9.68 -1.86 15.68
N TRP A 108 9.47 -1.17 14.55
CA TRP A 108 10.24 -1.37 13.31
C TRP A 108 11.52 -0.54 13.30
N SER A 109 12.66 -1.17 13.01
CA SER A 109 13.97 -0.53 12.91
C SER A 109 14.31 -0.15 11.46
N GLY A 110 15.39 0.62 11.24
CA GLY A 110 15.85 1.01 9.89
C GLY A 110 15.16 2.27 9.32
N LEU A 111 14.60 3.11 10.19
CA LEU A 111 13.92 4.35 9.83
C LEU A 111 14.49 5.55 10.59
N SER A 112 15.82 5.64 10.69
CA SER A 112 16.54 6.72 11.38
C SER A 112 16.24 8.12 10.83
N TRP A 113 15.79 8.21 9.58
CA TRP A 113 15.38 9.46 8.93
C TRP A 113 13.96 9.90 9.31
N ALA A 114 13.14 8.98 9.82
CA ALA A 114 11.76 9.24 10.18
C ALA A 114 11.70 9.61 11.67
N GLU A 115 12.22 10.78 12.05
CA GLU A 115 12.18 11.27 13.44
C GLU A 115 11.10 12.35 13.61
N THR A 116 10.26 12.20 14.65
CA THR A 116 9.24 13.18 15.04
C THR A 116 8.99 13.15 16.54
N ASP A 117 8.45 14.24 17.11
CA ASP A 117 8.12 14.35 18.54
C ASP A 117 6.78 13.70 18.94
N ILE A 118 6.24 12.78 18.13
CA ILE A 118 4.95 12.15 18.42
C ILE A 118 5.09 11.06 19.50
N ALA A 119 4.18 11.05 20.47
CA ALA A 119 4.10 10.00 21.46
C ALA A 119 3.63 8.67 20.84
N LYS A 120 4.05 7.53 21.40
CA LYS A 120 3.68 6.19 20.91
C LYS A 120 2.16 5.97 20.94
N GLU A 121 1.48 6.52 21.94
CA GLU A 121 0.03 6.44 22.11
C GLU A 121 -0.71 7.18 20.99
N ASP A 122 -0.25 8.39 20.64
CA ASP A 122 -0.81 9.18 19.55
C ASP A 122 -0.53 8.53 18.19
N ALA A 123 0.67 7.97 18.01
CA ALA A 123 1.00 7.19 16.83
C ALA A 123 0.09 5.96 16.68
N ALA A 124 -0.16 5.22 17.77
CA ALA A 124 -1.06 4.08 17.78
C ALA A 124 -2.48 4.48 17.41
N ALA A 125 -3.00 5.58 17.96
CA ALA A 125 -4.33 6.09 17.63
C ALA A 125 -4.44 6.47 16.14
N LYS A 126 -3.42 7.12 15.56
CA LYS A 126 -3.38 7.46 14.13
C LYS A 126 -3.34 6.22 13.24
N VAL A 127 -2.50 5.24 13.59
CA VAL A 127 -2.40 3.97 12.84
C VAL A 127 -3.70 3.19 12.93
N GLU A 128 -4.32 3.08 14.12
CA GLU A 128 -5.61 2.40 14.28
C GLU A 128 -6.72 3.07 13.44
N ALA A 129 -6.78 4.41 13.46
CA ALA A 129 -7.74 5.16 12.66
C ALA A 129 -7.54 4.90 11.16
N ALA A 130 -6.29 4.89 10.68
CA ALA A 130 -5.97 4.55 9.30
C ALA A 130 -6.36 3.09 8.97
N VAL A 131 -6.00 2.13 9.81
CA VAL A 131 -6.37 0.72 9.61
C VAL A 131 -7.88 0.56 9.48
N ARG A 132 -8.68 1.18 10.35
CA ARG A 132 -10.15 1.13 10.26
C ARG A 132 -10.68 1.80 9.01
N LYS A 133 -10.19 3.00 8.67
CA LYS A 133 -10.70 3.77 7.52
C LYS A 133 -10.42 3.10 6.18
N TYR A 134 -9.27 2.46 6.04
CA TYR A 134 -8.82 1.86 4.79
C TYR A 134 -9.11 0.35 4.69
N ALA A 135 -9.73 -0.28 5.71
CA ALA A 135 -9.91 -1.74 5.78
C ALA A 135 -10.73 -2.34 4.61
N ASP A 136 -11.72 -1.60 4.10
CA ASP A 136 -12.57 -2.11 3.03
C ASP A 136 -11.98 -1.78 1.65
N ARG A 137 -11.51 -2.82 0.96
CA ARG A 137 -10.92 -2.71 -0.37
C ARG A 137 -11.88 -2.26 -1.48
N PHE A 138 -13.19 -2.25 -1.21
CA PHE A 138 -14.22 -1.80 -2.14
C PHE A 138 -14.64 -0.35 -1.89
N GLU A 139 -14.22 0.23 -0.76
CA GLU A 139 -14.60 1.59 -0.37
C GLU A 139 -13.61 2.64 -0.89
N GLN A 140 -14.11 3.86 -0.99
CA GLN A 140 -13.39 5.02 -1.54
C GLN A 140 -12.00 5.23 -0.92
N PRO A 141 -11.80 5.17 0.43
CA PRO A 141 -10.49 5.46 1.01
C PRO A 141 -9.40 4.52 0.52
N TYR A 142 -9.65 3.20 0.55
CA TYR A 142 -8.69 2.21 0.05
C TYR A 142 -8.35 2.46 -1.42
N LEU A 143 -9.35 2.76 -2.24
CA LEU A 143 -9.17 2.97 -3.67
C LEU A 143 -8.41 4.25 -3.98
N LEU A 144 -8.54 5.30 -3.17
CA LEU A 144 -7.73 6.52 -3.30
C LEU A 144 -6.26 6.25 -2.98
N ALA A 145 -5.97 5.56 -1.87
CA ALA A 145 -4.60 5.19 -1.53
C ALA A 145 -3.98 4.25 -2.58
N LEU A 146 -4.76 3.28 -3.07
CA LEU A 146 -4.29 2.40 -4.14
C LEU A 146 -4.05 3.15 -5.45
N SER A 147 -4.93 4.06 -5.84
CA SER A 147 -4.76 4.88 -7.05
C SER A 147 -3.56 5.84 -6.93
N THR A 148 -3.21 6.26 -5.70
CA THR A 148 -1.99 7.05 -5.42
C THR A 148 -0.72 6.29 -5.80
N VAL A 149 -0.68 4.97 -5.55
CA VAL A 149 0.43 4.10 -5.99
C VAL A 149 0.53 4.12 -7.51
N ILE A 150 -0.60 3.87 -8.19
CA ILE A 150 -0.63 3.79 -9.66
C ILE A 150 -0.23 5.13 -10.28
N TYR A 151 -0.71 6.25 -9.72
CA TYR A 151 -0.35 7.59 -10.15
C TYR A 151 1.15 7.87 -9.96
N GLY A 152 1.73 7.50 -8.82
CA GLY A 152 3.18 7.65 -8.60
C GLY A 152 4.02 6.76 -9.53
N MET A 153 3.58 5.53 -9.78
CA MET A 153 4.21 4.65 -10.78
C MET A 153 4.17 5.25 -12.19
N ALA A 154 3.04 5.84 -12.58
CA ALA A 154 2.90 6.50 -13.87
C ALA A 154 3.81 7.73 -13.99
N ARG A 155 3.88 8.55 -12.92
CA ARG A 155 4.78 9.71 -12.86
C ARG A 155 6.26 9.35 -12.95
N ALA A 156 6.65 8.20 -12.41
CA ALA A 156 8.02 7.70 -12.44
C ALA A 156 8.33 6.82 -13.68
N ASP A 157 7.49 6.88 -14.73
CA ASP A 157 7.62 6.09 -15.95
C ASP A 157 7.64 4.56 -15.75
N LYS A 158 7.15 4.08 -14.59
CA LYS A 158 7.06 2.64 -14.27
C LYS A 158 5.84 1.97 -14.86
N VAL A 159 4.81 2.75 -15.17
CA VAL A 159 3.60 2.30 -15.84
C VAL A 159 3.29 3.25 -16.98
N LYS A 160 3.04 2.69 -18.17
CA LYS A 160 2.66 3.46 -19.36
C LYS A 160 1.30 3.01 -19.83
N PHE A 161 0.45 3.98 -20.14
CA PHE A 161 -0.88 3.74 -20.70
C PHE A 161 -0.83 4.02 -22.19
N ALA A 162 -1.51 3.19 -22.98
CA ALA A 162 -1.72 3.50 -24.37
C ALA A 162 -2.67 4.71 -24.49
N PRO A 163 -2.62 5.47 -25.60
CA PRO A 163 -3.55 6.56 -25.84
C PRO A 163 -5.01 6.10 -25.69
N GLY A 164 -5.78 6.84 -24.89
CA GLY A 164 -7.20 6.54 -24.63
C GLY A 164 -7.46 5.40 -23.63
N THR A 165 -6.42 4.77 -23.06
CA THR A 165 -6.60 3.69 -22.08
C THR A 165 -6.33 4.11 -20.63
N LEU A 166 -6.02 5.38 -20.39
CA LEU A 166 -5.78 5.90 -19.04
C LEU A 166 -7.11 5.90 -18.25
N PRO A 167 -7.20 5.17 -17.13
CA PRO A 167 -8.35 5.24 -16.24
C PRO A 167 -8.57 6.65 -15.69
N ASN A 168 -9.83 7.08 -15.59
CA ASN A 168 -10.16 8.31 -14.88
C ASN A 168 -10.15 8.08 -13.35
N PHE A 169 -8.96 7.96 -12.76
CA PHE A 169 -8.83 7.77 -11.31
C PHE A 169 -9.30 8.99 -10.50
N GLU A 170 -9.34 10.19 -11.10
CA GLU A 170 -9.89 11.39 -10.44
C GLU A 170 -11.38 11.21 -10.10
N ALA A 171 -12.14 10.47 -10.91
CA ALA A 171 -13.55 10.18 -10.62
C ALA A 171 -13.76 9.42 -9.30
N ILE A 172 -12.76 8.68 -8.80
CA ILE A 172 -12.82 8.04 -7.48
C ILE A 172 -12.86 9.12 -6.39
N ALA A 173 -12.14 10.22 -6.55
CA ALA A 173 -12.12 11.33 -5.60
C ALA A 173 -13.33 12.26 -5.75
N THR A 174 -13.71 12.59 -6.99
CA THR A 174 -14.62 13.70 -7.28
C THR A 174 -16.07 13.28 -7.51
N ASN A 175 -16.32 12.01 -7.84
CA ASN A 175 -17.66 11.54 -8.21
C ASN A 175 -17.91 10.08 -7.76
N TRP A 176 -17.68 9.80 -6.48
CA TRP A 176 -17.83 8.46 -5.90
C TRP A 176 -19.25 7.90 -6.07
N GLY A 177 -19.34 6.65 -6.54
CA GLY A 177 -20.61 5.96 -6.79
C GLY A 177 -21.17 6.12 -8.20
N SER A 178 -20.62 7.03 -9.00
CA SER A 178 -20.89 7.12 -10.45
C SER A 178 -20.36 5.89 -11.20
N ASP A 179 -20.90 5.61 -12.39
CA ASP A 179 -20.42 4.51 -13.24
C ASP A 179 -18.95 4.67 -13.63
N GLU A 180 -18.52 5.90 -13.84
CA GLU A 180 -17.12 6.23 -14.12
C GLU A 180 -16.21 5.93 -12.93
N SER A 181 -16.58 6.35 -11.71
CA SER A 181 -15.82 6.03 -10.50
C SER A 181 -15.77 4.52 -10.22
N LYS A 182 -16.87 3.79 -10.48
CA LYS A 182 -16.93 2.33 -10.33
C LYS A 182 -16.01 1.63 -11.33
N MET A 183 -15.95 2.11 -12.57
CA MET A 183 -15.06 1.60 -13.60
C MET A 183 -13.59 1.86 -13.23
N ALA A 184 -13.26 3.09 -12.83
CA ALA A 184 -11.92 3.45 -12.34
C ALA A 184 -11.51 2.61 -11.12
N ALA A 185 -12.41 2.41 -10.15
CA ALA A 185 -12.20 1.57 -8.98
C ALA A 185 -11.97 0.08 -9.32
N ALA A 186 -12.70 -0.44 -10.31
CA ALA A 186 -12.48 -1.79 -10.82
C ALA A 186 -11.09 -1.91 -11.49
N GLN A 187 -10.71 -0.92 -12.30
CA GLN A 187 -9.41 -0.88 -12.95
C GLN A 187 -8.26 -0.77 -11.93
N ALA A 188 -8.36 0.12 -10.93
CA ALA A 188 -7.35 0.24 -9.87
C ALA A 188 -7.09 -1.10 -9.16
N ARG A 189 -8.16 -1.82 -8.79
CA ARG A 189 -8.06 -3.15 -8.16
C ARG A 189 -7.50 -4.22 -9.09
N ALA A 190 -7.83 -4.17 -10.39
CA ALA A 190 -7.26 -5.11 -11.35
C ALA A 190 -5.75 -4.86 -11.51
N MET A 191 -5.35 -3.59 -11.58
CA MET A 191 -3.95 -3.18 -11.69
C MET A 191 -3.14 -3.50 -10.43
N SER A 192 -3.73 -3.42 -9.23
CA SER A 192 -3.01 -3.77 -8.01
C SER A 192 -2.54 -5.22 -7.98
N MET A 193 -3.26 -6.14 -8.61
CA MET A 193 -2.81 -7.54 -8.73
C MET A 193 -1.60 -7.69 -9.65
N ALA A 194 -1.41 -6.78 -10.62
CA ALA A 194 -0.23 -6.76 -11.47
C ALA A 194 0.95 -6.05 -10.78
N PHE A 195 0.69 -5.02 -9.99
CA PHE A 195 1.72 -4.18 -9.39
C PHE A 195 2.14 -4.64 -7.99
N PHE A 196 1.33 -5.42 -7.28
CA PHE A 196 1.74 -6.07 -6.04
C PHE A 196 1.89 -7.57 -6.28
N PRO A 197 2.93 -8.03 -6.99
CA PRO A 197 3.19 -9.47 -7.09
C PRO A 197 3.50 -10.03 -5.69
N SER A 198 3.36 -11.35 -5.55
CA SER A 198 3.79 -12.08 -4.34
C SER A 198 5.25 -11.73 -4.06
N ASP A 199 5.51 -11.12 -2.90
CA ASP A 199 6.87 -10.84 -2.44
C ASP A 199 7.21 -11.79 -1.28
N THR A 200 8.00 -12.81 -1.63
CA THR A 200 8.44 -13.85 -0.70
C THR A 200 9.75 -13.49 0.02
N SER A 201 10.26 -12.26 -0.16
CA SER A 201 11.43 -11.79 0.55
C SER A 201 11.19 -11.80 2.06
N ALA A 202 12.26 -12.08 2.82
CA ALA A 202 12.17 -12.12 4.29
C ALA A 202 11.65 -10.79 4.88
N GLY A 203 11.98 -9.65 4.25
CA GLY A 203 11.53 -8.33 4.66
C GLY A 203 10.01 -8.14 4.52
N ALA A 204 9.46 -8.42 3.35
CA ALA A 204 8.02 -8.29 3.09
C ALA A 204 7.18 -9.24 3.95
N VAL A 205 7.64 -10.49 4.11
CA VAL A 205 6.99 -11.48 4.97
C VAL A 205 7.03 -11.05 6.44
N ASN A 206 8.18 -10.54 6.91
CA ASN A 206 8.32 -10.07 8.29
C ASN A 206 7.45 -8.84 8.56
N TRP A 207 7.39 -7.90 7.61
CA TRP A 207 6.55 -6.71 7.70
C TRP A 207 5.08 -7.10 7.83
N SER A 208 4.56 -7.88 6.88
CA SER A 208 3.16 -8.31 6.87
C SER A 208 2.78 -9.06 8.15
N LYS A 209 3.63 -9.98 8.62
CA LYS A 209 3.41 -10.71 9.88
C LYS A 209 3.39 -9.78 11.09
N THR A 210 4.32 -8.83 11.16
CA THR A 210 4.42 -7.88 12.27
C THR A 210 3.20 -6.96 12.29
N PHE A 211 2.82 -6.43 11.13
CA PHE A 211 1.63 -5.62 10.95
C PHE A 211 0.37 -6.31 11.49
N TRP A 212 0.10 -7.54 11.05
CA TRP A 212 -1.11 -8.26 11.47
C TRP A 212 -1.09 -8.69 12.93
N ARG A 213 0.05 -9.18 13.42
CA ARG A 213 0.21 -9.57 14.84
C ARG A 213 -0.07 -8.39 15.75
N THR A 214 0.53 -7.24 15.47
CA THR A 214 0.38 -6.05 16.30
C THR A 214 -1.02 -5.47 16.23
N ASN A 215 -1.62 -5.37 15.03
CA ASN A 215 -3.01 -4.90 14.91
C ASN A 215 -4.01 -5.80 15.65
N TYR A 216 -3.82 -7.13 15.61
CA TYR A 216 -4.66 -8.06 16.37
C TYR A 216 -4.56 -7.85 17.89
N LEU A 217 -3.35 -7.56 18.39
CA LEU A 217 -3.13 -7.27 19.81
C LEU A 217 -3.73 -5.92 20.23
N ILE A 218 -3.63 -4.90 19.37
CA ILE A 218 -4.18 -3.55 19.62
C ILE A 218 -5.71 -3.57 19.61
N SER A 219 -6.33 -4.26 18.65
CA SER A 219 -7.77 -4.26 18.46
C SER A 219 -8.55 -5.03 19.53
N LYS A 220 -7.87 -5.74 20.45
CA LYS A 220 -8.47 -6.63 21.45
C LYS A 220 -9.55 -7.53 20.85
N CYS A 221 -9.37 -7.99 19.61
CA CYS A 221 -10.33 -8.87 18.97
C CYS A 221 -10.42 -10.17 19.77
N GLU A 222 -11.57 -10.42 20.41
CA GLU A 222 -11.84 -11.75 20.95
C GLU A 222 -11.88 -12.75 19.80
N PRO A 223 -11.18 -13.89 19.88
CA PRO A 223 -11.28 -14.91 18.86
C PRO A 223 -12.73 -15.41 18.81
N GLN A 224 -13.41 -15.20 17.69
CA GLN A 224 -14.68 -15.87 17.43
C GLN A 224 -14.41 -17.38 17.42
N LYS A 225 -14.97 -18.07 18.41
CA LYS A 225 -14.97 -19.54 18.52
C LYS A 225 -15.79 -20.17 17.40
#